data_AF-A0A425XWA8-F1
#
_entry.id   AF-A0A425XWA8-F1
#
_cell.length_a   1.000
_cell.length_b   1.000
_cell.length_c   1.000
_cell.angle_alpha   90.00
_cell.angle_beta   90.00
_cell.angle_gamma   90.00
#
_symmetry.space_group_name_H-M   'P 1'
#
loop_
_entity.id
_entity.type
_entity.pdbx_description
1 polymer ?
#
loop_
_entity_poly.entity_id
_entity_poly.type
_entity_poly.pdbx_seq_one_letter_code
_entity_poly.pdbx_strand_id
1 'polypeptide(L)'
;MLKYNFERIFRARGIEKPFSFLRKAGFSDYLATKIKQNKVARLNSSSLERICIVLKCSPNDLFEWIPDKQTLVDSDHPLNDLKKSDRDVDLTTMINTIPYGQLEEIENLIKEKINKKAPNKS
;
A
#
# COMPACT_ATOMS: atom_id res chain seq x y z
N MET A 1 6.34 15.69 -10.09
CA MET A 1 6.14 15.76 -8.64
C MET A 1 6.04 14.40 -7.90
N LEU A 2 6.77 14.27 -6.77
CA LEU A 2 6.61 13.18 -5.79
C LEU A 2 5.47 13.51 -4.82
N LYS A 3 4.57 12.56 -4.56
CA LYS A 3 3.43 12.73 -3.63
C LYS A 3 3.12 11.45 -2.88
N TYR A 4 2.30 11.54 -1.84
CA TYR A 4 1.75 10.36 -1.19
C TYR A 4 0.58 9.77 -2.00
N ASN A 5 0.46 8.45 -1.99
CA ASN A 5 -0.68 7.71 -2.50
C ASN A 5 -1.11 6.63 -1.49
N PHE A 6 -1.99 7.03 -0.57
CA PHE A 6 -2.54 6.14 0.45
C PHE A 6 -3.70 5.28 -0.07
N GLU A 7 -4.39 5.73 -1.12
CA GLU A 7 -5.54 5.01 -1.67
C GLU A 7 -5.13 3.61 -2.14
N ARG A 8 -4.01 3.52 -2.85
CA ARG A 8 -3.45 2.28 -3.36
C ARG A 8 -3.21 1.24 -2.27
N ILE A 9 -2.58 1.63 -1.15
CA ILE A 9 -2.28 0.70 -0.07
C ILE A 9 -3.55 0.27 0.68
N PHE A 10 -4.55 1.15 0.80
CA PHE A 10 -5.83 0.75 1.40
C PHE A 10 -6.54 -0.30 0.53
N ARG A 11 -6.58 -0.09 -0.80
CA ARG A 11 -7.17 -1.05 -1.73
C ARG A 11 -6.43 -2.38 -1.72
N ALA A 12 -5.11 -2.36 -1.81
CA ALA A 12 -4.28 -3.57 -1.78
C ALA A 12 -4.41 -4.39 -0.48
N ARG A 13 -4.84 -3.76 0.62
CA ARG A 13 -5.07 -4.40 1.91
C ARG A 13 -6.54 -4.72 2.18
N GLY A 14 -7.45 -4.47 1.24
CA GLY A 14 -8.89 -4.66 1.43
C GLY A 14 -9.49 -3.75 2.52
N ILE A 15 -8.93 -2.57 2.73
CA ILE A 15 -9.39 -1.61 3.74
C ILE A 15 -10.46 -0.70 3.13
N GLU A 16 -11.72 -1.05 3.30
CA GLU A 16 -12.87 -0.30 2.76
C GLU A 16 -13.15 1.02 3.49
N LYS A 17 -12.81 1.09 4.80
CA LYS A 17 -13.08 2.26 5.65
C LYS A 17 -11.77 2.84 6.21
N PRO A 18 -10.95 3.53 5.38
CA PRO A 18 -9.64 4.05 5.80
C PRO A 18 -9.69 4.94 7.03
N PHE A 19 -10.68 5.85 7.11
CA PHE A 19 -10.81 6.75 8.25
C PHE A 19 -11.02 5.99 9.56
N SER A 20 -12.00 5.07 9.59
CA SER A 20 -12.29 4.27 10.78
C SER A 20 -11.11 3.37 11.16
N PHE A 21 -10.42 2.79 10.17
CA PHE A 21 -9.20 2.01 10.39
C PHE A 21 -8.10 2.83 11.08
N LEU A 22 -7.82 4.03 10.57
CA LEU A 22 -6.81 4.93 11.13
C LEU A 22 -7.20 5.43 12.54
N ARG A 23 -8.48 5.71 12.78
CA ARG A 23 -8.95 6.11 14.11
C ARG A 23 -8.80 5.00 15.14
N LYS A 24 -9.13 3.76 14.76
CA LYS A 24 -8.89 2.58 15.60
C LYS A 24 -7.39 2.35 15.89
N ALA A 25 -6.52 2.72 14.95
CA ALA A 25 -5.07 2.69 15.13
C ALA A 25 -4.50 3.89 15.93
N GLY A 26 -5.35 4.79 16.42
CA GLY A 26 -4.94 5.91 17.28
C GLY A 26 -4.37 7.12 16.56
N PHE A 27 -4.66 7.31 15.26
CA PHE A 27 -4.36 8.56 14.54
C PHE A 27 -5.43 9.61 14.83
N SER A 28 -5.08 10.91 14.80
CA SER A 28 -6.03 12.00 15.01
C SER A 28 -7.06 12.10 13.87
N ASP A 29 -8.24 12.67 14.15
CA ASP A 29 -9.28 12.91 13.14
C ASP A 29 -8.77 13.71 11.94
N TYR A 30 -7.97 14.74 12.21
CA TYR A 30 -7.37 15.57 11.17
C TYR A 30 -6.47 14.76 10.24
N LEU A 31 -5.53 13.98 10.81
CA LEU A 31 -4.60 13.19 10.03
C LEU A 31 -5.32 12.06 9.27
N ALA A 32 -6.26 11.37 9.92
CA ALA A 32 -7.05 10.33 9.29
C ALA A 32 -7.87 10.87 8.10
N THR A 33 -8.43 12.08 8.22
CA THR A 33 -9.16 12.74 7.13
C THR A 33 -8.24 13.09 5.98
N LYS A 34 -7.06 13.68 6.25
CA LYS A 34 -6.08 14.04 5.22
C LYS A 34 -5.55 12.81 4.48
N ILE A 35 -5.25 11.73 5.19
CA ILE A 35 -4.81 10.45 4.62
C ILE A 35 -5.93 9.86 3.75
N LYS A 36 -7.16 9.76 4.26
CA LYS A 36 -8.33 9.28 3.48
C LYS A 36 -8.49 10.06 2.17
N GLN A 37 -8.35 11.38 2.22
CA GLN A 37 -8.50 12.25 1.06
C GLN A 37 -7.27 12.27 0.14
N ASN A 38 -6.20 11.54 0.49
CA ASN A 38 -4.92 11.57 -0.20
C ASN A 38 -4.33 13.01 -0.33
N LYS A 39 -4.60 13.86 0.66
CA LYS A 39 -4.21 15.29 0.71
C LYS A 39 -3.14 15.58 1.75
N VAL A 40 -2.34 14.58 2.07
CA VAL A 40 -1.21 14.74 2.99
C VAL A 40 -0.07 15.40 2.23
N ALA A 41 0.31 16.62 2.60
CA ALA A 41 1.45 17.30 2.01
C ALA A 41 2.77 16.91 2.68
N ARG A 42 2.74 16.71 4.01
CA ARG A 42 3.92 16.44 4.83
C ARG A 42 3.54 15.52 5.99
N LEU A 43 4.41 14.56 6.28
CA LEU A 43 4.40 13.77 7.51
C LEU A 43 5.75 13.92 8.18
N ASN A 44 5.76 14.03 9.50
CA ASN A 44 6.99 13.82 10.25
C ASN A 44 7.33 12.31 10.24
N SER A 45 8.60 12.01 10.48
CA SER A 45 9.11 10.63 10.43
C SER A 45 8.37 9.70 11.39
N SER A 46 8.01 10.18 12.58
CA SER A 46 7.26 9.40 13.57
C SER A 46 5.86 8.99 13.08
N SER A 47 5.13 9.91 12.42
CA SER A 47 3.82 9.60 11.84
C SER A 47 3.96 8.63 10.68
N LEU A 48 4.97 8.83 9.82
CA LEU A 48 5.25 7.96 8.69
C LEU A 48 5.56 6.53 9.15
N GLU A 49 6.44 6.39 10.15
CA GLU A 49 6.79 5.10 10.76
C GLU A 49 5.56 4.41 11.34
N ARG A 50 4.75 5.12 12.15
CA ARG A 50 3.51 4.56 12.71
C ARG A 50 2.55 4.07 11.62
N ILE A 51 2.41 4.81 10.52
CA ILE A 51 1.58 4.41 9.40
C ILE A 51 2.13 3.14 8.74
N CYS A 52 3.44 3.09 8.49
CA CYS A 52 4.12 1.93 7.92
C CYS A 52 3.95 0.67 8.79
N ILE A 53 4.04 0.80 10.12
CA ILE A 53 3.81 -0.31 11.07
C ILE A 53 2.37 -0.84 10.94
N VAL A 54 1.38 0.06 10.99
CA VAL A 54 -0.03 -0.31 10.96
C VAL A 54 -0.44 -0.90 9.59
N LEU A 55 0.11 -0.37 8.50
CA LEU A 55 -0.17 -0.83 7.14
C LEU A 55 0.77 -1.95 6.68
N LYS A 56 1.76 -2.34 7.49
CA LYS A 56 2.80 -3.32 7.16
C LYS A 56 3.45 -3.05 5.79
N CYS A 57 3.91 -1.82 5.59
CA CYS A 57 4.56 -1.37 4.36
C CYS A 57 5.83 -0.57 4.66
N SER A 58 6.59 -0.25 3.62
CA SER A 58 7.73 0.67 3.69
C SER A 58 7.31 2.11 3.31
N PRO A 59 8.11 3.14 3.65
CA PRO A 59 7.86 4.50 3.18
C PRO A 59 7.70 4.63 1.67
N ASN A 60 8.51 3.90 0.89
CA ASN A 60 8.46 3.90 -0.58
C ASN A 60 7.15 3.32 -1.12
N ASP A 61 6.43 2.51 -0.35
CA ASP A 61 5.13 1.98 -0.75
C ASP A 61 4.03 3.04 -0.70
N LEU A 62 4.23 4.11 0.08
CA LEU A 62 3.30 5.22 0.26
C LEU A 62 3.55 6.36 -0.73
N PHE A 63 4.69 6.36 -1.41
CA PHE A 63 5.05 7.37 -2.38
C PHE A 63 4.68 6.97 -3.81
N GLU A 64 4.32 7.97 -4.59
CA GLU A 64 4.06 7.89 -6.01
C GLU A 64 4.81 9.05 -6.69
N TRP A 65 5.50 8.74 -7.79
CA TRP A 65 6.18 9.73 -8.58
C TRP A 65 5.50 9.94 -9.93
N ILE A 66 5.00 11.15 -10.14
CA ILE A 66 4.38 11.59 -11.39
C ILE A 66 5.32 12.65 -11.99
N PRO A 67 6.17 12.35 -12.97
CA PRO A 67 7.08 13.34 -13.53
C PRO A 67 6.29 14.50 -14.17
N ASP A 68 6.78 15.71 -14.01
CA ASP A 68 6.25 16.86 -14.76
C ASP A 68 6.73 16.77 -16.21
N LYS A 69 6.04 17.43 -17.15
CA LYS A 69 6.38 17.35 -18.59
C LYS A 69 7.83 17.76 -18.90
N GLN A 70 8.44 18.56 -18.03
CA GLN A 70 9.82 19.05 -18.14
C GLN A 70 10.84 18.18 -17.38
N THR A 71 10.39 17.27 -16.53
CA THR A 71 11.28 16.40 -15.74
C THR A 71 11.55 15.12 -16.51
N LEU A 72 12.62 15.15 -17.30
CA LEU A 72 13.20 13.98 -17.96
C LEU A 72 14.23 13.37 -17.01
N VAL A 73 14.04 12.10 -16.67
CA VAL A 73 15.08 11.28 -16.02
C VAL A 73 15.39 10.11 -16.95
N ASP A 74 16.60 9.60 -16.84
CA ASP A 74 17.02 8.42 -17.58
C ASP A 74 16.13 7.22 -17.25
N SER A 75 16.04 6.26 -18.17
CA SER A 75 15.18 5.09 -18.03
C SER A 75 15.57 4.19 -16.86
N ASP A 76 16.83 4.23 -16.43
CA ASP A 76 17.39 3.47 -15.31
C ASP A 76 17.32 4.21 -13.96
N HIS A 77 16.79 5.44 -13.95
CA HIS A 77 16.73 6.23 -12.73
C HIS A 77 15.82 5.58 -11.66
N PRO A 78 16.26 5.42 -10.39
CA PRO A 78 15.50 4.70 -9.35
C PRO A 78 14.10 5.24 -9.06
N LEU A 79 13.85 6.54 -9.28
CA LEU A 79 12.48 7.10 -9.15
C LEU A 79 11.48 6.47 -10.13
N ASN A 80 11.93 5.86 -11.23
CA ASN A 80 11.07 5.12 -12.14
C ASN A 80 10.35 3.96 -11.43
N ASP A 81 10.91 3.40 -10.35
CA ASP A 81 10.25 2.37 -9.52
C ASP A 81 9.01 2.91 -8.78
N LEU A 82 8.95 4.23 -8.60
CA LEU A 82 7.81 4.94 -8.01
C LEU A 82 6.81 5.43 -9.06
N LYS A 83 7.11 5.31 -10.37
CA LYS A 83 6.14 5.44 -11.47
C LYS A 83 5.26 4.18 -11.50
N LYS A 84 4.42 4.00 -10.49
CA LYS A 84 3.59 2.81 -10.41
C LYS A 84 2.43 2.95 -11.41
N SER A 85 2.46 2.13 -12.46
CA SER A 85 1.37 1.97 -13.42
C SER A 85 0.10 1.46 -12.74
N ASP A 86 -1.08 1.81 -13.27
CA ASP A 86 -2.47 1.51 -12.86
C ASP A 86 -2.85 0.06 -12.46
N ARG A 87 -1.90 -0.85 -12.30
CA ARG A 87 -2.13 -2.17 -11.71
C ARG A 87 -2.23 -2.05 -10.19
N ASP A 88 -3.33 -1.46 -9.75
CA ASP A 88 -3.81 -1.64 -8.39
C ASP A 88 -4.03 -3.14 -8.16
N VAL A 89 -3.35 -3.70 -7.17
CA VAL A 89 -3.59 -5.08 -6.75
C VAL A 89 -4.89 -5.09 -5.96
N ASP A 90 -6.01 -5.43 -6.61
CA ASP A 90 -7.28 -5.70 -5.91
C ASP A 90 -7.46 -7.20 -5.71
N LEU A 91 -6.76 -7.72 -4.69
CA LEU A 91 -6.82 -9.13 -4.35
C LEU A 91 -8.24 -9.54 -3.91
N THR A 92 -8.97 -8.65 -3.24
CA THR A 92 -10.32 -8.92 -2.75
C THR A 92 -11.29 -9.14 -3.90
N THR A 93 -11.29 -8.28 -4.92
CA THR A 93 -12.11 -8.50 -6.12
C THR A 93 -11.72 -9.78 -6.83
N MET A 94 -10.43 -10.08 -6.99
CA MET A 94 -9.99 -11.33 -7.62
C MET A 94 -10.52 -12.55 -6.87
N ILE A 95 -10.35 -12.64 -5.55
CA ILE A 95 -10.81 -13.78 -4.75
C ILE A 95 -12.33 -13.95 -4.86
N ASN A 96 -13.10 -12.85 -4.88
CA ASN A 96 -14.57 -12.91 -4.98
C ASN A 96 -15.07 -13.47 -6.33
N THR A 97 -14.24 -13.46 -7.38
CA THR A 97 -14.60 -14.03 -8.70
C THR A 97 -14.22 -15.50 -8.85
N ILE A 98 -13.47 -16.08 -7.90
CA ILE A 98 -12.98 -17.45 -7.98
C ILE A 98 -14.11 -18.42 -7.57
N PRO A 99 -14.39 -19.48 -8.37
CA PRO A 99 -15.36 -20.51 -7.98
C PRO A 99 -14.96 -21.21 -6.68
N TYR A 100 -15.96 -21.58 -5.88
CA TYR A 100 -15.73 -22.20 -4.57
C TYR A 100 -14.76 -23.40 -4.59
N GLY A 101 -14.87 -24.26 -5.62
CA GLY A 101 -14.01 -25.44 -5.75
C GLY A 101 -12.52 -25.16 -5.96
N GLN A 102 -12.14 -23.92 -6.28
CA GLN A 102 -10.74 -23.50 -6.47
C GLN A 102 -10.18 -22.74 -5.25
N LEU A 103 -11.02 -22.39 -4.27
CA LEU A 103 -10.57 -21.57 -3.13
C LEU A 103 -9.54 -22.28 -2.25
N GLU A 104 -9.65 -23.61 -2.10
CA GLU A 104 -8.72 -24.40 -1.31
C GLU A 104 -7.30 -24.40 -1.93
N GLU A 105 -7.21 -24.52 -3.25
CA GLU A 105 -5.93 -24.45 -3.97
C GLU A 105 -5.27 -23.08 -3.77
N ILE A 106 -6.05 -22.01 -3.93
CA ILE A 106 -5.58 -20.63 -3.74
C ILE A 106 -5.11 -20.40 -2.29
N GLU A 107 -5.86 -20.90 -1.30
CA GLU A 107 -5.47 -20.81 0.10
C GLU A 107 -4.10 -21.48 0.35
N ASN A 108 -3.88 -22.67 -0.21
CA ASN A 108 -2.63 -23.41 -0.07
C ASN A 108 -1.46 -22.66 -0.71
N LEU A 109 -1.64 -22.12 -1.92
CA LEU A 109 -0.61 -21.31 -2.58
C LEU A 109 -0.21 -20.07 -1.76
N ILE A 110 -1.18 -19.41 -1.14
CA ILE A 110 -0.93 -18.25 -0.27
C ILE A 110 -0.13 -18.69 0.97
N LYS A 111 -0.53 -19.79 1.63
CA LYS A 111 0.17 -20.33 2.81
C LYS A 111 1.62 -20.68 2.48
N GLU A 112 1.87 -21.34 1.36
CA GLU A 112 3.24 -21.67 0.92
C GLU A 112 4.09 -20.41 0.72
N LYS A 113 3.54 -19.37 0.11
CA LYS A 113 4.28 -18.13 -0.15
C LYS A 113 4.61 -17.37 1.14
N ILE A 114 3.74 -17.42 2.13
CA ILE A 114 3.96 -16.84 3.46
C ILE A 114 5.04 -17.62 4.21
N ASN A 115 4.96 -18.95 4.23
CA ASN A 115 5.88 -19.80 4.99
C ASN A 115 7.31 -19.79 4.42
N LYS A 116 7.49 -19.69 3.09
CA LYS A 116 8.83 -19.54 2.47
C LYS A 116 9.59 -18.27 2.89
N LYS A 117 8.93 -17.27 3.48
CA LYS A 117 9.55 -16.02 3.95
C LYS A 117 9.94 -16.03 5.43
N ALA A 118 9.63 -17.07 6.21
CA ALA A 118 10.13 -17.18 7.58
C ALA A 118 11.57 -17.70 7.54
N PRO A 119 12.62 -16.89 7.81
CA PRO A 119 13.92 -17.47 8.07
C PRO A 119 13.80 -18.34 9.32
N ASN A 120 14.38 -19.55 9.25
CA ASN A 120 14.67 -20.35 10.44
C ASN A 120 15.28 -19.41 11.48
N LYS A 121 14.57 -19.22 12.60
CA LYS A 121 15.14 -18.56 13.77
C LYS A 121 16.30 -19.44 14.22
N SER A 122 17.52 -18.98 13.95
CA SER A 122 18.75 -19.54 14.50
C SER A 122 18.94 -19.12 15.95
#